data_AF-A0A7X3ZMJ9-F1
#
_entry.id   AF-A0A7X3ZMJ9-F1
#
_cell.length_a   1.000
_cell.length_b   1.000
_cell.length_c   1.000
_cell.angle_alpha   90.00
_cell.angle_beta   90.00
_cell.angle_gamma   90.00
#
_symmetry.space_group_name_H-M   'P 1'
#
loop_
_entity.id
_entity.type
_entity.pdbx_description
1 polymer ?
#
loop_
_entity_poly.entity_id
_entity_poly.type
_entity_poly.pdbx_seq_one_letter_code
_entity_poly.pdbx_strand_id
1 'polypeptide(L)'
;MRSSYKKALIVYIGFIVVLVGILFGIIYRYYSQYGSIADTMMMVDFQGLLLAFMGAAVLSLISVVLTFNLARAWAKEQPEFTEQIVRYALIINLSLIIILGGLAVGIIVLRTLL
;
A
#
# COMPACT_ATOMS: atom_id res chain seq x y z
N MET A 1 8.12 -0.76 21.20
CA MET A 1 7.28 0.05 20.28
C MET A 1 8.05 0.74 19.16
N ARG A 2 9.04 1.62 19.45
CA ARG A 2 9.72 2.43 18.42
C ARG A 2 10.39 1.60 17.31
N SER A 3 10.97 0.46 17.66
CA SER A 3 11.57 -0.49 16.68
C SER A 3 10.51 -1.14 15.78
N SER A 4 9.39 -1.62 16.34
CA SER A 4 8.30 -2.24 15.58
C SER A 4 7.60 -1.26 14.64
N TYR A 5 7.37 -0.02 15.09
CA TYR A 5 6.85 1.05 14.22
C TYR A 5 7.80 1.36 13.07
N LYS A 6 9.11 1.47 13.34
CA LYS A 6 10.12 1.64 12.28
C LYS A 6 10.10 0.48 11.28
N LYS A 7 9.98 -0.77 11.74
CA LYS A 7 9.88 -1.95 10.85
C LYS A 7 8.65 -1.87 9.94
N ALA A 8 7.48 -1.56 10.51
CA ALA A 8 6.26 -1.39 9.71
C ALA A 8 6.39 -0.25 8.69
N LEU A 9 7.03 0.86 9.08
CA LEU A 9 7.27 2.00 8.20
C LEU A 9 8.25 1.68 7.07
N ILE A 10 9.30 0.90 7.33
CA ILE A 10 10.21 0.39 6.30
C ILE A 10 9.45 -0.51 5.31
N VAL A 11 8.60 -1.42 5.80
CA VAL A 11 7.80 -2.28 4.93
C VAL A 11 6.80 -1.46 4.12
N TYR A 12 6.18 -0.45 4.71
CA TYR A 12 5.31 0.48 3.99
C TYR A 12 6.07 1.23 2.90
N ILE A 13 7.28 1.73 3.16
CA ILE A 13 8.12 2.37 2.14
C ILE A 13 8.44 1.38 1.01
N GLY A 14 8.83 0.14 1.34
CA GLY A 14 9.07 -0.90 0.36
C GLY A 14 7.83 -1.19 -0.49
N PHE A 15 6.65 -1.22 0.13
CA PHE A 15 5.37 -1.35 -0.55
C PHE A 15 5.10 -0.21 -1.53
N ILE A 16 5.36 1.05 -1.14
CA ILE A 16 5.23 2.21 -2.03
C ILE A 16 6.19 2.11 -3.22
N VAL A 17 7.45 1.72 -2.99
CA VAL A 17 8.44 1.53 -4.07
C VAL A 17 7.95 0.48 -5.07
N VAL A 18 7.42 -0.65 -4.59
CA VAL A 18 6.85 -1.70 -5.45
C VAL A 18 5.67 -1.17 -6.26
N LEU A 19 4.72 -0.48 -5.63
CA LEU A 19 3.59 0.11 -6.32
C LEU A 19 4.03 1.12 -7.40
N VAL A 20 5.01 1.99 -7.08
CA VAL A 20 5.53 2.98 -8.02
C VAL A 20 6.20 2.28 -9.21
N GLY A 21 6.96 1.22 -8.96
CA GLY A 21 7.56 0.39 -10.01
C GLY A 21 6.51 -0.22 -10.95
N ILE A 22 5.40 -0.73 -10.41
CA ILE A 22 4.29 -1.26 -11.20
C ILE A 22 3.67 -0.15 -12.06
N LEU A 23 3.42 1.02 -11.48
CA LEU A 23 2.85 2.17 -12.21
C LEU A 23 3.77 2.60 -13.36
N PHE A 24 5.08 2.73 -13.11
CA PHE A 24 6.06 3.05 -14.14
C PHE A 24 6.14 1.99 -15.24
N GLY A 25 6.10 0.71 -14.88
CA GLY A 25 6.12 -0.38 -15.86
C GLY A 25 4.92 -0.34 -16.80
N ILE A 26 3.74 0.00 -16.27
CA ILE A 26 2.52 0.15 -17.07
C ILE A 26 2.63 1.36 -17.99
N ILE A 27 3.02 2.52 -17.45
CA ILE A 27 3.21 3.74 -18.25
C ILE A 27 4.21 3.49 -19.39
N TYR A 28 5.34 2.86 -19.10
CA TYR A 28 6.36 2.55 -20.11
C TYR A 28 5.83 1.59 -21.18
N ARG A 29 5.12 0.53 -20.78
CA ARG A 29 4.53 -0.44 -21.72
C ARG A 29 3.57 0.23 -22.69
N TYR A 30 2.64 1.04 -22.19
CA TYR A 30 1.67 1.72 -23.05
C TYR A 30 2.32 2.85 -23.85
N TYR A 31 3.25 3.61 -23.27
CA TYR A 31 4.00 4.62 -24.01
C TYR A 31 4.74 4.03 -25.22
N SER A 32 5.31 2.83 -25.08
CA SER A 32 5.96 2.13 -26.20
C SER A 32 4.99 1.70 -27.32
N GLN A 33 3.70 1.50 -27.01
CA GLN A 33 2.67 1.14 -27.98
C GLN A 33 2.08 2.37 -28.69
N TYR A 34 1.92 3.49 -27.98
CA TYR A 34 1.17 4.64 -28.48
C TYR A 34 2.04 5.84 -28.85
N GLY A 35 3.31 5.87 -28.47
CA GLY A 35 4.27 6.92 -28.85
C GLY A 35 4.02 8.30 -28.22
N SER A 36 2.89 8.49 -27.54
CA SER A 36 2.53 9.72 -26.83
C SER A 36 1.89 9.42 -25.46
N ILE A 37 2.20 10.28 -24.48
CA ILE A 37 1.63 10.19 -23.13
C ILE A 37 0.13 10.52 -23.16
N ALA A 38 -0.30 11.46 -24.01
CA ALA A 38 -1.69 11.86 -24.11
C ALA A 38 -2.59 10.72 -24.62
N ASP A 39 -2.14 10.00 -25.65
CA ASP A 39 -2.87 8.87 -26.22
C ASP A 39 -2.89 7.68 -25.24
N THR A 40 -1.79 7.48 -24.51
CA THR A 40 -1.69 6.48 -23.43
C THR A 40 -2.71 6.75 -22.32
N MET A 41 -2.85 8.01 -21.90
CA MET A 41 -3.80 8.41 -20.86
C MET A 41 -5.28 8.31 -21.30
N MET A 42 -5.55 8.35 -22.60
CA MET A 42 -6.90 8.26 -23.16
C MET A 42 -7.35 6.81 -23.43
N MET A 43 -6.42 5.88 -23.69
CA MET A 43 -6.75 4.47 -23.94
C MET A 43 -6.67 3.57 -22.71
N VAL A 44 -5.82 3.89 -21.73
CA VAL A 44 -5.82 3.21 -20.43
C VAL A 44 -6.84 3.92 -19.55
N ASP A 45 -7.59 3.18 -18.74
CA ASP A 45 -8.33 3.77 -17.60
C ASP A 45 -7.33 4.28 -16.54
N PHE A 46 -6.57 5.31 -16.92
CA PHE A 46 -5.49 5.90 -16.15
C PHE A 46 -6.01 6.50 -14.86
N GLN A 47 -7.24 7.04 -14.88
CA GLN A 47 -7.93 7.51 -13.69
C GLN A 47 -8.22 6.36 -12.72
N GLY A 48 -8.76 5.23 -13.19
CA GLY A 48 -8.98 4.05 -12.37
C GLY A 48 -7.68 3.45 -11.81
N LEU A 49 -6.61 3.47 -12.60
CA LEU A 49 -5.28 2.98 -12.22
C LEU A 49 -4.63 3.86 -11.15
N LEU A 50 -4.70 5.19 -11.33
CA LEU A 50 -4.22 6.17 -10.37
C LEU A 50 -5.06 6.11 -9.08
N LEU A 51 -6.38 5.96 -9.19
CA LEU A 51 -7.28 5.83 -8.04
C LEU A 51 -6.98 4.55 -7.23
N ALA A 52 -6.75 3.41 -7.90
CA ALA A 52 -6.38 2.17 -7.24
C ALA A 52 -5.02 2.29 -6.53
N PHE A 53 -4.04 2.91 -7.18
CA PHE A 53 -2.72 3.18 -6.61
C PHE A 53 -2.82 4.09 -5.38
N MET A 54 -3.47 5.24 -5.52
CA MET A 54 -3.61 6.22 -4.44
C MET A 54 -4.44 5.66 -3.29
N GLY A 55 -5.54 4.97 -3.60
CA GLY A 55 -6.39 4.32 -2.61
C GLY A 55 -5.61 3.31 -1.78
N ALA A 56 -4.84 2.43 -2.40
CA ALA A 56 -4.02 1.46 -1.70
C ALA A 56 -2.92 2.11 -0.84
N ALA A 57 -2.24 3.13 -1.36
CA ALA A 57 -1.19 3.86 -0.65
C ALA A 57 -1.73 4.63 0.58
N VAL A 58 -2.88 5.29 0.44
CA VAL A 58 -3.51 6.05 1.53
C VAL A 58 -4.14 5.12 2.56
N LEU A 59 -4.88 4.09 2.15
CA LEU A 59 -5.49 3.13 3.07
C LEU A 59 -4.44 2.36 3.89
N SER A 60 -3.33 1.97 3.27
CA SER A 60 -2.24 1.31 3.98
C SER A 60 -1.55 2.27 4.96
N LEU A 61 -1.36 3.54 4.61
CA LEU A 61 -0.83 4.54 5.56
C LEU A 61 -1.75 4.74 6.76
N ILE A 62 -3.06 4.90 6.50
CA ILE A 62 -4.08 5.05 7.53
C ILE A 62 -4.09 3.82 8.45
N SER A 63 -3.97 2.62 7.88
CA SER A 63 -3.85 1.38 8.63
C SER A 63 -2.61 1.37 9.53
N VAL A 64 -1.44 1.77 9.03
CA VAL A 64 -0.21 1.90 9.83
C VAL A 64 -0.46 2.81 11.03
N VAL A 65 -0.98 4.02 10.78
CA VAL A 65 -1.18 5.02 11.84
C VAL A 65 -2.21 4.55 12.88
N LEU A 66 -3.37 4.05 12.45
CA LEU A 66 -4.44 3.59 13.34
C LEU A 66 -3.98 2.43 14.20
N THR A 67 -3.43 1.37 13.60
CA THR A 67 -3.05 0.15 14.32
C THR A 67 -1.99 0.44 15.38
N PHE A 68 -0.99 1.29 15.10
CA PHE A 68 0.03 1.64 16.09
C PHE A 68 -0.47 2.62 17.15
N ASN A 69 -1.41 3.52 16.83
CA ASN A 69 -2.04 4.38 17.84
C ASN A 69 -2.92 3.59 18.81
N LEU A 70 -3.72 2.65 18.29
CA LEU A 70 -4.51 1.71 19.10
C LEU A 70 -3.61 0.84 19.99
N ALA A 71 -2.56 0.25 19.41
CA ALA A 71 -1.59 -0.53 20.17
C ALA A 71 -0.92 0.29 21.29
N ARG A 72 -0.66 1.58 21.04
CA ARG A 72 -0.11 2.50 22.04
C ARG A 72 -1.11 2.81 23.15
N ALA A 73 -2.38 3.01 22.82
CA ALA A 73 -3.43 3.24 23.81
C ALA A 73 -3.59 2.01 24.72
N TRP A 74 -3.74 0.82 24.13
CA TRP A 74 -3.90 -0.42 24.89
C TRP A 74 -2.68 -0.80 25.74
N ALA A 75 -1.45 -0.57 25.26
CA ALA A 75 -0.27 -0.84 26.10
C ALA A 75 -0.15 0.10 27.31
N LYS A 76 -0.78 1.28 27.29
CA LYS A 76 -0.85 2.15 28.47
C LYS A 76 -1.83 1.61 29.50
N GLU A 77 -2.93 1.02 29.05
CA GLU A 77 -3.95 0.43 29.92
C GLU A 77 -3.51 -0.92 30.49
N GLN A 78 -2.81 -1.73 29.69
CA GLN A 78 -2.33 -3.06 30.09
C GLN A 78 -0.84 -3.23 29.78
N PRO A 79 0.05 -2.69 30.64
CA PRO A 79 1.49 -2.70 30.40
C PRO A 79 2.08 -4.12 30.36
N GLU A 80 1.50 -5.06 31.09
CA GLU A 80 1.90 -6.47 31.14
C GLU A 80 1.80 -7.21 29.80
N PHE A 81 0.90 -6.79 28.91
CA PHE A 81 0.74 -7.37 27.57
C PHE A 81 1.37 -6.55 26.45
N THR A 82 2.15 -5.50 26.78
CA THR A 82 2.71 -4.55 25.81
C THR A 82 3.43 -5.23 24.65
N GLU A 83 4.24 -6.26 24.93
CA GLU A 83 5.01 -6.96 23.90
C GLU A 83 4.10 -7.71 22.92
N GLN A 84 3.08 -8.40 23.43
CA GLN A 84 2.11 -9.14 22.62
C GLN A 84 1.26 -8.19 21.78
N ILE A 85 0.76 -7.10 22.37
CA ILE A 85 -0.01 -6.06 21.68
C ILE A 85 0.79 -5.50 20.50
N VAL A 86 2.06 -5.16 20.73
CA VAL A 86 2.93 -4.62 19.67
C VAL A 86 3.22 -5.65 18.59
N ARG A 87 3.38 -6.92 18.95
CA ARG A 87 3.60 -8.00 17.99
C ARG A 87 2.37 -8.23 17.11
N TYR A 88 1.17 -8.28 17.69
CA TYR A 88 -0.06 -8.42 16.93
C TYR A 88 -0.34 -7.21 16.05
N ALA A 89 -0.11 -5.99 16.56
CA ALA A 89 -0.23 -4.76 15.78
C ALA A 89 0.66 -4.79 14.52
N LEU A 90 1.89 -5.32 14.64
CA LEU A 90 2.80 -5.46 13.52
C LEU A 90 2.31 -6.52 12.52
N ILE A 91 1.86 -7.68 12.98
CA ILE A 91 1.31 -8.75 12.13
C ILE A 91 0.10 -8.26 11.35
N ILE A 92 -0.86 -7.63 12.04
CA ILE A 92 -2.08 -7.09 11.43
C ILE A 92 -1.72 -6.06 10.34
N ASN A 93 -0.75 -5.18 10.61
CA ASN A 93 -0.30 -4.21 9.61
C ASN A 93 0.29 -4.85 8.36
N LEU A 94 1.18 -5.82 8.55
CA LEU A 94 1.80 -6.53 7.44
C LEU A 94 0.74 -7.23 6.58
N SER A 95 -0.21 -7.91 7.22
CA SER A 95 -1.33 -8.55 6.53
C SER A 95 -2.18 -7.54 5.75
N LEU A 96 -2.51 -6.40 6.34
CA LEU A 96 -3.29 -5.35 5.65
C LEU A 96 -2.53 -4.75 4.47
N ILE A 97 -1.23 -4.50 4.59
CA ILE A 97 -0.39 -4.03 3.48
C ILE A 97 -0.40 -5.05 2.33
N ILE A 98 -0.25 -6.34 2.64
CA ILE A 98 -0.26 -7.41 1.63
C ILE A 98 -1.63 -7.50 0.95
N ILE A 99 -2.73 -7.49 1.72
CA ILE A 99 -4.10 -7.59 1.18
C ILE A 99 -4.42 -6.37 0.31
N LEU A 100 -4.18 -5.15 0.81
CA LEU A 100 -4.43 -3.92 0.06
C LEU A 100 -3.56 -3.84 -1.19
N GLY A 101 -2.30 -4.27 -1.08
CA GLY A 101 -1.39 -4.38 -2.22
C GLY A 101 -1.89 -5.36 -3.27
N GLY A 102 -2.27 -6.57 -2.85
CA GLY A 102 -2.82 -7.58 -3.74
C GLY A 102 -4.11 -7.12 -4.43
N LEU A 103 -5.00 -6.45 -3.69
CA LEU A 103 -6.22 -5.86 -4.26
C LEU A 103 -5.89 -4.76 -5.28
N ALA A 104 -4.96 -3.86 -4.97
CA ALA A 104 -4.55 -2.79 -5.87
C ALA A 104 -3.96 -3.37 -7.17
N VAL A 105 -3.02 -4.32 -7.05
CA VAL A 105 -2.42 -5.00 -8.20
C VAL A 105 -3.49 -5.75 -9.00
N GLY A 106 -4.41 -6.45 -8.33
CA GLY A 106 -5.51 -7.15 -8.97
C GLY A 106 -6.40 -6.20 -9.77
N ILE A 107 -6.82 -5.08 -9.19
CA ILE A 107 -7.62 -4.06 -9.88
C ILE A 107 -6.86 -3.48 -11.08
N ILE A 108 -5.57 -3.16 -10.88
CA ILE A 108 -4.70 -2.62 -11.93
C ILE A 108 -4.61 -3.60 -13.10
N VAL A 109 -4.31 -4.88 -12.84
CA VAL A 109 -4.21 -5.94 -13.87
C VAL A 109 -5.55 -6.14 -14.56
N LEU A 110 -6.65 -6.22 -13.80
CA LEU A 110 -7.98 -6.43 -14.35
C LEU A 110 -8.34 -5.30 -15.33
N ARG A 111 -8.01 -4.05 -15.00
CA ARG A 111 -8.29 -2.87 -15.84
C ARG A 111 -7.27 -2.62 -16.95
N THR A 112 -6.13 -3.28 -16.95
CA THR A 112 -5.15 -3.20 -18.06
C THR A 112 -5.27 -4.36 -19.04
N LEU A 113 -5.93 -5.46 -18.67
CA LEU A 113 -6.13 -6.61 -19.55
C LEU A 113 -7.54 -6.72 -20.14
N LEU A 114 -8.55 -6.06 -19.55
CA LEU A 114 -9.89 -5.86 -20.12
C LEU A 114 -9.91 -4.59 -20.98
#